data_AF-A0A382SMB8-F1
#
_entry.id   AF-A0A382SMB8-F1
#
_cell.length_a   1.000
_cell.length_b   1.000
_cell.length_c   1.000
_cell.angle_alpha   90.00
_cell.angle_beta   90.00
_cell.angle_gamma   90.00
#
_symmetry.space_group_name_H-M   'P 1'
#
loop_
_entity.id
_entity.type
_entity.pdbx_description
1 polymer ?
#
loop_
_entity_poly.entity_id
_entity_poly.type
_entity_poly.pdbx_seq_one_letter_code
_entity_poly.pdbx_strand_id
1 'polypeptide(L)'
;MDTDNDGVCNAGAANGDDDNCPDTPNTDQADNDIEDGHDGGDACDDDDDNDTCLDDVDDAHYEWDDNYDGDENADDCDGDDDNDGAADDNDTDDNNEFACHDDDDDTCDECSSGLESSTDDDGWDYDGDTICDDGDGDDDNDGAADDVDSDDNDENVCSDDDGDSCDDCSNGQYDTSNDGADNDSDGACDLSDSDDDNDGCSDADDDAVFEWDDDYDGDGTPDDCDGDDDNDDAADSADSDDNNENICSDDDGDNCDDCSSGHYDTSNDGADGDSDGACDDG
;
A
#
# COMPACT_ATOMS: atom_id res chain seq x y z
N MET A 1 -13.95 48.09 -58.30
CA MET A 1 -14.04 47.71 -59.73
C MET A 1 -14.62 46.30 -59.71
N ASP A 2 -15.13 45.78 -60.81
CA ASP A 2 -15.35 44.34 -60.91
C ASP A 2 -14.11 43.82 -61.68
N THR A 3 -13.19 43.16 -60.97
CA THR A 3 -11.83 42.81 -61.47
C THR A 3 -11.71 41.36 -61.93
N ASP A 4 -12.46 40.49 -61.30
CA ASP A 4 -12.47 39.04 -61.40
C ASP A 4 -13.73 38.53 -62.17
N ASN A 5 -14.79 39.36 -62.28
CA ASN A 5 -16.06 39.15 -62.97
C ASN A 5 -17.08 38.28 -62.22
N ASP A 6 -17.08 38.35 -60.89
CA ASP A 6 -18.07 37.69 -60.03
C ASP A 6 -19.45 38.43 -60.07
N GLY A 7 -19.44 39.77 -60.09
CA GLY A 7 -20.60 40.65 -60.12
C GLY A 7 -20.72 41.60 -58.93
N VAL A 8 -19.82 41.52 -57.94
CA VAL A 8 -19.64 42.44 -56.82
C VAL A 8 -18.59 43.51 -57.23
N CYS A 9 -18.10 44.33 -56.32
CA CYS A 9 -17.17 45.43 -56.63
C CYS A 9 -16.28 45.79 -55.43
N ASN A 10 -14.96 45.71 -55.58
CA ASN A 10 -13.94 46.07 -54.56
C ASN A 10 -13.76 47.58 -54.29
N ALA A 11 -14.87 48.32 -54.29
CA ALA A 11 -15.01 49.68 -53.75
C ALA A 11 -16.48 49.99 -53.41
N GLY A 12 -17.25 48.95 -53.11
CA GLY A 12 -18.66 49.02 -52.74
C GLY A 12 -19.62 49.02 -53.91
N ALA A 13 -20.61 48.14 -53.84
CA ALA A 13 -21.85 48.33 -54.57
C ALA A 13 -22.71 49.44 -53.89
N ALA A 14 -23.81 49.88 -54.52
CA ALA A 14 -24.62 50.99 -53.99
C ALA A 14 -25.37 50.68 -52.68
N ASN A 15 -25.32 49.43 -52.23
CA ASN A 15 -25.77 48.89 -50.94
C ASN A 15 -24.78 49.18 -49.80
N GLY A 16 -23.47 49.29 -50.09
CA GLY A 16 -22.43 49.60 -49.10
C GLY A 16 -21.49 48.44 -48.77
N ASP A 17 -21.75 47.27 -49.34
CA ASP A 17 -20.94 46.06 -49.17
C ASP A 17 -19.85 46.08 -50.27
N ASP A 18 -18.59 46.07 -49.83
CA ASP A 18 -17.39 45.99 -50.67
C ASP A 18 -17.10 44.49 -50.94
N ASP A 19 -16.48 44.19 -52.09
CA ASP A 19 -16.07 42.84 -52.47
C ASP A 19 -14.98 42.30 -51.52
N ASN A 20 -15.28 41.20 -50.82
CA ASN A 20 -14.40 40.58 -49.83
C ASN A 20 -13.29 39.69 -50.46
N CYS A 21 -13.43 39.26 -51.72
CA CYS A 21 -12.36 38.60 -52.48
C CYS A 21 -11.96 39.33 -53.79
N PRO A 22 -11.31 40.51 -53.70
CA PRO A 22 -10.99 41.41 -54.82
C PRO A 22 -10.42 40.84 -56.14
N ASP A 23 -9.78 39.67 -56.10
CA ASP A 23 -9.15 39.00 -57.25
C ASP A 23 -9.63 37.52 -57.43
N THR A 24 -10.58 37.02 -56.62
CA THR A 24 -11.09 35.63 -56.64
C THR A 24 -12.63 35.54 -56.64
N PRO A 25 -13.29 35.01 -57.70
CA PRO A 25 -14.75 35.10 -57.83
C PRO A 25 -15.62 34.33 -56.81
N ASN A 26 -16.30 35.05 -55.92
CA ASN A 26 -17.24 34.53 -54.91
C ASN A 26 -18.57 35.32 -54.87
N THR A 27 -19.50 34.97 -55.77
CA THR A 27 -20.75 35.75 -56.01
C THR A 27 -21.75 35.79 -54.85
N ASP A 28 -21.55 34.93 -53.85
CA ASP A 28 -22.28 34.81 -52.59
C ASP A 28 -21.71 35.72 -51.50
N GLN A 29 -20.41 36.03 -51.56
CA GLN A 29 -19.66 36.80 -50.54
C GLN A 29 -19.87 36.17 -49.16
N ALA A 30 -19.58 34.86 -49.10
CA ALA A 30 -19.47 34.15 -47.84
C ALA A 30 -18.19 34.62 -47.11
N ASP A 31 -18.27 34.60 -45.78
CA ASP A 31 -17.43 35.35 -44.84
C ASP A 31 -17.77 34.78 -43.44
N ASN A 32 -17.15 33.65 -43.08
CA ASN A 32 -17.54 32.85 -41.91
C ASN A 32 -16.94 33.40 -40.60
N ASP A 33 -15.71 33.92 -40.64
CA ASP A 33 -14.94 34.54 -39.54
C ASP A 33 -15.22 36.05 -39.31
N ILE A 34 -16.10 36.68 -40.11
CA ILE A 34 -16.30 38.14 -40.28
C ILE A 34 -16.30 39.02 -39.00
N GLU A 35 -16.63 38.47 -37.83
CA GLU A 35 -16.67 39.21 -36.56
C GLU A 35 -15.29 39.33 -35.88
N ASP A 36 -14.31 38.48 -36.23
CA ASP A 36 -12.96 38.40 -35.63
C ASP A 36 -11.88 39.13 -36.48
N GLY A 37 -11.97 39.02 -37.81
CA GLY A 37 -11.78 40.14 -38.74
C GLY A 37 -10.36 40.50 -39.24
N HIS A 38 -9.73 39.67 -40.08
CA HIS A 38 -8.46 40.03 -40.75
C HIS A 38 -8.61 40.78 -42.10
N ASP A 39 -8.71 40.10 -43.25
CA ASP A 39 -8.65 40.73 -44.60
C ASP A 39 -9.44 40.03 -45.76
N GLY A 40 -10.08 38.84 -45.61
CA GLY A 40 -10.67 38.07 -46.73
C GLY A 40 -12.15 37.67 -46.63
N GLY A 41 -12.43 36.38 -46.83
CA GLY A 41 -13.72 35.69 -46.92
C GLY A 41 -13.58 34.38 -47.72
N ASP A 42 -14.54 33.44 -47.60
CA ASP A 42 -14.43 31.97 -47.85
C ASP A 42 -13.92 31.45 -49.22
N ALA A 43 -13.45 32.33 -50.11
CA ALA A 43 -12.86 31.97 -51.40
C ALA A 43 -11.44 32.53 -51.59
N CYS A 44 -10.93 33.28 -50.62
CA CYS A 44 -9.63 33.93 -50.66
C CYS A 44 -8.98 34.15 -49.29
N ASP A 45 -9.63 33.73 -48.21
CA ASP A 45 -8.89 33.30 -47.02
C ASP A 45 -8.11 32.00 -47.31
N ASP A 46 -7.19 31.68 -46.41
CA ASP A 46 -6.49 30.40 -46.33
C ASP A 46 -6.81 29.69 -44.97
N ASP A 47 -7.75 30.26 -44.19
CA ASP A 47 -8.15 29.96 -42.79
C ASP A 47 -9.57 30.55 -42.58
N ASP A 48 -10.61 29.78 -42.94
CA ASP A 48 -12.01 30.23 -43.09
C ASP A 48 -12.78 30.48 -41.75
N ASP A 49 -12.22 30.15 -40.58
CA ASP A 49 -12.81 30.39 -39.24
C ASP A 49 -11.84 30.90 -38.15
N ASN A 50 -10.54 31.02 -38.44
CA ASN A 50 -9.52 31.71 -37.62
C ASN A 50 -9.23 31.06 -36.24
N ASP A 51 -9.34 29.73 -36.12
CA ASP A 51 -8.82 28.98 -34.96
C ASP A 51 -7.30 28.70 -35.00
N THR A 52 -6.65 28.99 -36.13
CA THR A 52 -5.23 28.74 -36.49
C THR A 52 -4.93 27.46 -37.24
N CYS A 53 -5.94 26.64 -37.55
CA CYS A 53 -5.85 25.67 -38.62
C CYS A 53 -5.79 26.34 -40.03
N LEU A 54 -5.59 25.56 -41.09
CA LEU A 54 -5.65 26.02 -42.49
C LEU A 54 -6.54 25.08 -43.29
N ASP A 55 -7.41 25.61 -44.18
CA ASP A 55 -8.43 24.84 -44.94
C ASP A 55 -7.92 23.63 -45.75
N ASP A 56 -6.59 23.48 -45.93
CA ASP A 56 -5.98 22.38 -46.66
C ASP A 56 -5.54 21.18 -45.79
N VAL A 57 -5.61 21.32 -44.47
CA VAL A 57 -5.39 20.26 -43.46
C VAL A 57 -6.59 20.08 -42.51
N ASP A 58 -7.33 21.15 -42.28
CA ASP A 58 -8.57 21.24 -41.51
C ASP A 58 -9.66 20.23 -41.94
N ASP A 59 -10.30 19.60 -40.95
CA ASP A 59 -11.42 18.66 -41.07
C ASP A 59 -12.81 19.35 -41.03
N ALA A 60 -12.92 20.49 -40.32
CA ALA A 60 -14.15 21.21 -40.02
C ALA A 60 -14.34 22.52 -40.84
N HIS A 61 -13.28 23.33 -40.98
CA HIS A 61 -13.02 24.44 -41.92
C HIS A 61 -14.07 25.55 -42.07
N TYR A 62 -15.12 25.50 -41.25
CA TYR A 62 -16.16 26.52 -41.09
C TYR A 62 -16.69 26.56 -39.64
N GLU A 63 -16.11 25.78 -38.72
CA GLU A 63 -16.61 25.54 -37.37
C GLU A 63 -15.49 25.55 -36.32
N TRP A 64 -14.77 26.68 -36.17
CA TRP A 64 -13.83 27.03 -35.06
C TRP A 64 -13.76 25.98 -33.93
N ASP A 65 -12.59 25.34 -33.78
CA ASP A 65 -12.32 24.42 -32.68
C ASP A 65 -11.36 25.00 -31.61
N ASP A 66 -11.23 24.26 -30.50
CA ASP A 66 -10.29 24.54 -29.41
C ASP A 66 -8.82 24.31 -29.87
N ASN A 67 -7.89 24.69 -29.00
CA ASN A 67 -6.54 24.14 -28.94
C ASN A 67 -6.39 23.68 -27.48
N TYR A 68 -6.54 22.38 -27.21
CA TYR A 68 -6.65 21.86 -25.84
C TYR A 68 -5.31 21.96 -25.08
N ASP A 69 -4.22 21.55 -25.72
CA ASP A 69 -2.88 21.44 -25.13
C ASP A 69 -2.11 22.78 -24.94
N GLY A 70 -2.44 23.82 -25.72
CA GLY A 70 -1.74 25.10 -25.75
C GLY A 70 -0.64 25.29 -26.82
N ASP A 71 -0.59 24.50 -27.90
CA ASP A 71 0.46 24.53 -28.95
C ASP A 71 0.33 25.64 -30.05
N GLU A 72 0.50 25.31 -31.35
CA GLU A 72 0.34 26.18 -32.53
C GLU A 72 -0.78 25.72 -33.51
N ASN A 73 -1.52 24.63 -33.26
CA ASN A 73 -2.59 24.06 -34.13
C ASN A 73 -3.96 24.05 -33.42
N ALA A 74 -5.09 23.97 -34.13
CA ALA A 74 -6.39 23.67 -33.51
C ALA A 74 -6.63 22.14 -33.49
N ASP A 75 -7.48 21.66 -32.60
CA ASP A 75 -7.75 20.23 -32.37
C ASP A 75 -8.20 19.53 -33.69
N ASP A 76 -8.96 20.21 -34.55
CA ASP A 76 -9.40 19.68 -35.87
C ASP A 76 -8.29 19.50 -36.93
N CYS A 77 -7.05 19.89 -36.62
CA CYS A 77 -5.88 19.54 -37.44
C CYS A 77 -4.55 19.35 -36.69
N ASP A 78 -4.60 19.13 -35.38
CA ASP A 78 -3.58 18.30 -34.76
C ASP A 78 -3.83 16.80 -35.06
N GLY A 79 -3.18 15.91 -34.33
CA GLY A 79 -3.47 14.49 -34.33
C GLY A 79 -2.94 13.80 -33.08
N ASP A 80 -2.94 14.56 -31.99
CA ASP A 80 -2.46 14.30 -30.62
C ASP A 80 -2.93 15.52 -29.77
N ASP A 81 -4.25 15.75 -29.72
CA ASP A 81 -4.90 17.00 -29.24
C ASP A 81 -4.56 17.40 -27.78
N ASP A 82 -4.22 16.43 -26.94
CA ASP A 82 -3.75 16.66 -25.56
C ASP A 82 -2.24 16.47 -25.35
N ASN A 83 -1.52 16.11 -26.41
CA ASN A 83 -0.07 15.93 -26.45
C ASN A 83 0.45 14.87 -25.47
N ASP A 84 -0.38 13.88 -25.12
CA ASP A 84 0.03 12.74 -24.30
C ASP A 84 0.93 11.74 -25.09
N GLY A 85 0.84 11.76 -26.42
CA GLY A 85 1.66 10.96 -27.33
C GLY A 85 0.95 9.77 -27.96
N ALA A 86 -0.29 9.50 -27.57
CA ALA A 86 -1.25 8.77 -28.39
C ALA A 86 -1.59 9.57 -29.67
N ALA A 87 -2.65 9.18 -30.36
CA ALA A 87 -3.19 9.92 -31.48
C ALA A 87 -4.68 9.65 -31.53
N ASP A 88 -5.51 10.67 -31.74
CA ASP A 88 -6.98 10.67 -31.66
C ASP A 88 -7.66 9.48 -32.37
N ASP A 89 -7.14 9.04 -33.52
CA ASP A 89 -7.62 7.86 -34.27
C ASP A 89 -7.44 6.51 -33.51
N ASN A 90 -6.66 6.51 -32.41
CA ASN A 90 -6.38 5.43 -31.44
C ASN A 90 -6.59 5.88 -29.97
N ASP A 91 -7.17 7.06 -29.75
CA ASP A 91 -7.49 7.57 -28.42
C ASP A 91 -8.96 7.27 -28.05
N THR A 92 -9.30 7.26 -26.76
CA THR A 92 -10.66 7.08 -26.25
C THR A 92 -11.25 8.31 -25.57
N ASP A 93 -10.43 9.30 -25.20
CA ASP A 93 -10.82 10.59 -24.64
C ASP A 93 -9.79 11.67 -25.06
N ASP A 94 -9.63 11.85 -26.38
CA ASP A 94 -8.72 12.73 -27.14
C ASP A 94 -8.41 14.14 -26.57
N ASN A 95 -9.23 14.66 -25.66
CA ASN A 95 -9.00 15.91 -24.93
C ASN A 95 -8.79 15.67 -23.41
N ASN A 96 -7.99 14.68 -23.00
CA ASN A 96 -7.76 14.31 -21.60
C ASN A 96 -6.49 13.46 -21.44
N GLU A 97 -5.39 14.14 -21.09
CA GLU A 97 -4.00 13.61 -21.13
C GLU A 97 -3.68 12.43 -20.19
N PHE A 98 -4.69 11.86 -19.53
CA PHE A 98 -4.64 10.75 -18.59
C PHE A 98 -5.48 9.54 -19.00
N ALA A 99 -6.02 9.49 -20.23
CA ALA A 99 -6.88 8.40 -20.68
C ALA A 99 -6.87 8.21 -22.21
N CYS A 100 -5.99 7.33 -22.71
CA CYS A 100 -5.85 7.09 -24.14
C CYS A 100 -6.44 5.74 -24.58
N HIS A 101 -5.78 4.60 -24.33
CA HIS A 101 -6.25 3.27 -24.77
C HIS A 101 -5.99 2.17 -23.73
N ASP A 102 -6.13 0.90 -24.13
CA ASP A 102 -5.87 -0.35 -23.38
C ASP A 102 -5.62 -1.39 -24.48
N ASP A 103 -4.39 -1.42 -25.05
CA ASP A 103 -4.09 -2.10 -26.31
C ASP A 103 -3.77 -3.60 -26.14
N ASP A 104 -3.60 -4.08 -24.89
CA ASP A 104 -3.36 -5.49 -24.57
C ASP A 104 -4.40 -6.19 -23.66
N ASP A 105 -5.48 -5.50 -23.29
CA ASP A 105 -6.61 -5.96 -22.46
C ASP A 105 -6.22 -6.23 -20.97
N ASP A 106 -5.26 -5.49 -20.37
CA ASP A 106 -4.79 -5.66 -18.98
C ASP A 106 -5.55 -4.84 -17.91
N THR A 107 -6.45 -3.95 -18.34
CA THR A 107 -7.29 -3.01 -17.54
C THR A 107 -6.63 -1.70 -17.11
N CYS A 108 -5.33 -1.50 -17.36
CA CYS A 108 -4.71 -0.19 -17.28
C CYS A 108 -4.89 0.62 -18.57
N ASP A 109 -4.46 1.87 -18.51
CA ASP A 109 -4.54 2.82 -19.61
C ASP A 109 -3.12 3.32 -19.91
N GLU A 110 -2.65 3.19 -21.15
CA GLU A 110 -1.26 3.53 -21.51
C GLU A 110 -0.88 4.98 -21.16
N CYS A 111 -1.84 5.86 -20.95
CA CYS A 111 -1.64 7.26 -20.64
C CYS A 111 -2.02 7.64 -19.20
N SER A 112 -2.30 6.66 -18.33
CA SER A 112 -2.58 6.86 -16.88
C SER A 112 -1.55 7.74 -16.14
N SER A 113 -0.32 7.80 -16.67
CA SER A 113 0.80 8.58 -16.13
C SER A 113 0.83 10.06 -16.55
N GLY A 114 0.00 10.46 -17.53
CA GLY A 114 0.02 11.77 -18.18
C GLY A 114 0.73 11.81 -19.54
N LEU A 115 1.09 10.63 -20.09
CA LEU A 115 1.82 10.42 -21.37
C LEU A 115 1.72 8.93 -21.76
N GLU A 116 1.65 8.63 -23.08
CA GLU A 116 1.72 7.26 -23.63
C GLU A 116 3.00 6.54 -23.15
N SER A 117 2.79 5.45 -22.43
CA SER A 117 3.83 4.55 -21.95
C SER A 117 3.87 3.28 -22.82
N SER A 118 4.21 2.13 -22.25
CA SER A 118 4.16 0.85 -22.96
C SER A 118 3.29 -0.11 -22.19
N THR A 119 2.64 -1.04 -22.89
CA THR A 119 1.87 -2.22 -22.43
C THR A 119 2.68 -3.21 -21.55
N ASP A 120 3.41 -2.69 -20.56
CA ASP A 120 4.41 -3.32 -19.69
C ASP A 120 4.85 -2.31 -18.56
N ASP A 121 4.38 -1.05 -18.54
CA ASP A 121 4.84 0.10 -17.71
C ASP A 121 3.79 1.25 -17.64
N ASP A 122 2.51 0.87 -17.73
CA ASP A 122 1.30 1.70 -17.94
C ASP A 122 0.35 1.79 -16.74
N GLY A 123 0.72 1.13 -15.65
CA GLY A 123 0.11 1.38 -14.34
C GLY A 123 0.90 0.76 -13.20
N TRP A 124 0.17 0.19 -12.25
CA TRP A 124 0.76 -0.57 -11.15
C TRP A 124 0.47 -2.06 -11.43
N ASP A 125 1.54 -2.85 -11.35
CA ASP A 125 1.61 -4.31 -11.49
C ASP A 125 2.57 -4.72 -10.38
N TYR A 126 2.04 -4.92 -9.17
CA TYR A 126 2.88 -5.07 -7.97
C TYR A 126 3.69 -6.38 -7.99
N ASP A 127 3.07 -7.50 -8.37
CA ASP A 127 3.68 -8.82 -8.37
C ASP A 127 4.49 -9.14 -9.65
N GLY A 128 4.21 -8.46 -10.77
CA GLY A 128 4.83 -8.67 -12.07
C GLY A 128 4.18 -9.78 -12.92
N ASP A 129 2.89 -10.06 -12.74
CA ASP A 129 2.09 -11.05 -13.49
C ASP A 129 1.77 -10.61 -14.94
N THR A 130 1.81 -9.29 -15.20
CA THR A 130 1.30 -8.57 -16.39
C THR A 130 -0.23 -8.44 -16.44
N ILE A 131 -0.84 -8.24 -15.28
CA ILE A 131 -2.18 -7.68 -15.10
C ILE A 131 -2.01 -6.48 -14.16
N CYS A 132 -2.70 -5.39 -14.44
CA CYS A 132 -2.65 -4.21 -13.57
C CYS A 132 -3.50 -4.37 -12.31
N ASP A 133 -3.10 -3.76 -11.19
CA ASP A 133 -3.77 -3.83 -9.87
C ASP A 133 -5.31 -3.54 -9.91
N ASP A 134 -5.82 -2.62 -10.76
CA ASP A 134 -7.28 -2.36 -10.87
C ASP A 134 -8.06 -3.50 -11.57
N GLY A 135 -7.33 -4.46 -12.16
CA GLY A 135 -7.82 -5.61 -12.93
C GLY A 135 -7.47 -6.99 -12.37
N ASP A 136 -6.49 -7.10 -11.47
CA ASP A 136 -6.20 -8.34 -10.74
C ASP A 136 -7.22 -8.57 -9.59
N GLY A 137 -6.96 -9.56 -8.75
CA GLY A 137 -7.71 -9.85 -7.54
C GLY A 137 -6.90 -10.62 -6.50
N ASP A 138 -5.57 -10.46 -6.55
CA ASP A 138 -4.52 -10.98 -5.67
C ASP A 138 -3.23 -10.16 -5.99
N ASP A 139 -3.30 -8.83 -5.85
CA ASP A 139 -2.31 -7.82 -6.32
C ASP A 139 -0.84 -8.14 -5.99
N ASP A 140 -0.53 -8.75 -4.84
CA ASP A 140 0.83 -9.16 -4.44
C ASP A 140 1.09 -10.68 -4.48
N ASN A 141 0.08 -11.45 -4.90
CA ASN A 141 0.11 -12.89 -5.18
C ASN A 141 0.53 -13.78 -3.99
N ASP A 142 0.26 -13.35 -2.76
CA ASP A 142 0.50 -14.14 -1.55
C ASP A 142 -0.61 -15.17 -1.25
N GLY A 143 -1.75 -15.03 -1.93
CA GLY A 143 -2.86 -15.97 -1.95
C GLY A 143 -4.07 -15.58 -1.10
N ALA A 144 -4.06 -14.38 -0.52
CA ALA A 144 -5.28 -13.67 -0.15
C ALA A 144 -6.01 -13.16 -1.43
N ALA A 145 -6.88 -12.18 -1.26
CA ALA A 145 -7.50 -11.45 -2.37
C ALA A 145 -7.85 -10.07 -1.84
N ASP A 146 -7.65 -9.02 -2.62
CA ASP A 146 -7.82 -7.59 -2.22
C ASP A 146 -9.20 -7.24 -1.64
N ASP A 147 -10.25 -8.07 -1.84
CA ASP A 147 -11.55 -7.89 -1.17
C ASP A 147 -11.61 -8.40 0.30
N VAL A 148 -10.59 -9.14 0.73
CA VAL A 148 -10.36 -9.61 2.11
C VAL A 148 -9.00 -9.20 2.69
N ASP A 149 -8.07 -8.73 1.86
CA ASP A 149 -6.76 -8.24 2.29
C ASP A 149 -6.83 -6.91 3.07
N SER A 150 -5.81 -6.64 3.89
CA SER A 150 -5.64 -5.43 4.67
C SER A 150 -4.49 -4.52 4.21
N ASP A 151 -3.54 -5.04 3.43
CA ASP A 151 -2.48 -4.30 2.73
C ASP A 151 -2.16 -5.07 1.43
N ASP A 152 -3.05 -4.96 0.43
CA ASP A 152 -3.01 -5.53 -0.95
C ASP A 152 -1.71 -5.30 -1.76
N ASN A 153 -0.69 -4.72 -1.15
CA ASN A 153 0.58 -4.33 -1.72
C ASN A 153 1.76 -4.65 -0.75
N ASP A 154 1.66 -5.68 0.11
CA ASP A 154 2.74 -6.23 0.94
C ASP A 154 2.53 -7.72 1.22
N GLU A 155 3.22 -8.56 0.43
CA GLU A 155 3.32 -10.04 0.37
C GLU A 155 3.52 -10.82 1.71
N ASN A 156 3.38 -10.15 2.85
CA ASN A 156 3.53 -10.62 4.21
C ASN A 156 2.40 -10.11 5.16
N VAL A 157 1.37 -9.43 4.67
CA VAL A 157 0.36 -8.70 5.46
C VAL A 157 -1.05 -8.88 4.89
N CYS A 158 -1.73 -9.96 5.25
CA CYS A 158 -3.05 -10.29 4.73
C CYS A 158 -4.17 -9.82 5.66
N SER A 159 -4.55 -10.68 6.61
CA SER A 159 -5.74 -10.51 7.44
C SER A 159 -5.59 -11.24 8.78
N ASP A 160 -6.67 -11.24 9.57
CA ASP A 160 -6.84 -11.97 10.84
C ASP A 160 -8.24 -12.61 10.76
N ASP A 161 -8.41 -13.51 9.78
CA ASP A 161 -9.73 -13.96 9.31
C ASP A 161 -10.36 -15.03 10.22
N ASP A 162 -9.52 -15.73 11.01
CA ASP A 162 -9.95 -16.66 12.05
C ASP A 162 -10.08 -16.01 13.45
N GLY A 163 -9.33 -14.91 13.69
CA GLY A 163 -9.42 -14.06 14.88
C GLY A 163 -8.42 -14.39 15.99
N ASP A 164 -7.32 -15.10 15.70
CA ASP A 164 -6.26 -15.46 16.64
C ASP A 164 -5.24 -14.33 16.92
N SER A 165 -5.29 -13.23 16.16
CA SER A 165 -4.43 -12.03 16.18
C SER A 165 -3.04 -12.11 15.52
N CYS A 166 -2.66 -13.26 14.97
CA CYS A 166 -1.56 -13.33 14.01
C CYS A 166 -2.02 -12.76 12.65
N ASP A 167 -1.07 -12.53 11.76
CA ASP A 167 -1.39 -12.20 10.37
C ASP A 167 -1.42 -13.49 9.56
N ASP A 168 -2.52 -13.74 8.83
CA ASP A 168 -2.79 -14.92 8.01
C ASP A 168 -1.63 -15.27 7.06
N CYS A 169 -0.78 -14.29 6.72
CA CYS A 169 0.36 -14.40 5.82
C CYS A 169 1.74 -14.34 6.50
N SER A 170 1.85 -14.39 7.83
CA SER A 170 3.17 -14.36 8.51
C SER A 170 4.10 -15.55 8.18
N ASN A 171 3.58 -16.62 7.55
CA ASN A 171 4.40 -17.71 7.01
C ASN A 171 4.92 -17.48 5.58
N GLY A 172 4.47 -16.38 4.94
CA GLY A 172 4.73 -15.98 3.57
C GLY A 172 3.76 -16.56 2.54
N GLN A 173 2.56 -16.97 2.96
CA GLN A 173 1.36 -17.33 2.17
C GLN A 173 0.12 -17.33 3.08
N TYR A 174 -1.07 -17.02 2.54
CA TYR A 174 -2.35 -17.08 3.27
C TYR A 174 -2.69 -18.49 3.78
N ASP A 175 -2.59 -18.70 5.11
CA ASP A 175 -2.97 -19.93 5.80
C ASP A 175 -3.38 -19.64 7.26
N THR A 176 -4.70 -19.44 7.45
CA THR A 176 -5.45 -19.17 8.71
C THR A 176 -5.35 -20.30 9.77
N SER A 177 -4.19 -20.95 9.87
CA SER A 177 -3.88 -22.05 10.78
C SER A 177 -2.38 -22.37 10.92
N ASN A 178 -1.52 -21.63 10.22
CA ASN A 178 -0.06 -21.71 10.25
C ASN A 178 0.53 -20.29 10.00
N ASP A 179 -0.22 -19.30 10.41
CA ASP A 179 -0.11 -17.84 10.43
C ASP A 179 0.78 -17.31 11.56
N GLY A 180 1.17 -18.15 12.52
CA GLY A 180 2.29 -17.84 13.39
C GLY A 180 2.66 -18.91 14.39
N ALA A 181 2.89 -18.48 15.62
CA ALA A 181 3.18 -19.35 16.75
C ALA A 181 1.99 -19.30 17.72
N ASP A 182 1.60 -20.49 18.18
CA ASP A 182 0.50 -20.82 19.10
C ASP A 182 1.06 -21.99 19.92
N ASN A 183 1.92 -21.66 20.89
CA ASN A 183 2.86 -22.60 21.50
C ASN A 183 2.15 -23.62 22.43
N ASP A 184 1.06 -23.21 23.07
CA ASP A 184 0.18 -24.08 23.88
C ASP A 184 -0.92 -24.81 23.07
N SER A 185 -1.24 -24.33 21.87
CA SER A 185 -2.37 -24.76 21.03
C SER A 185 -3.77 -24.45 21.60
N ASP A 186 -3.91 -23.31 22.29
CA ASP A 186 -5.16 -22.68 22.74
C ASP A 186 -5.96 -22.09 21.57
N GLY A 187 -5.25 -21.57 20.56
CA GLY A 187 -5.81 -20.84 19.41
C GLY A 187 -5.78 -19.32 19.58
N ALA A 188 -4.79 -18.81 20.30
CA ALA A 188 -4.33 -17.43 20.24
C ALA A 188 -2.85 -17.43 19.82
N CYS A 189 -2.44 -16.39 19.11
CA CYS A 189 -1.08 -16.22 18.64
C CYS A 189 -0.17 -15.66 19.75
N ASP A 190 1.03 -16.24 19.95
CA ASP A 190 2.08 -15.85 20.93
C ASP A 190 2.42 -14.33 20.91
N LEU A 191 2.05 -13.61 19.83
CA LEU A 191 2.28 -12.17 19.72
C LEU A 191 1.30 -11.34 20.58
N SER A 192 0.14 -11.88 20.93
CA SER A 192 -0.89 -11.17 21.70
C SER A 192 -1.63 -11.99 22.76
N ASP A 193 -1.31 -13.28 22.91
CA ASP A 193 -1.53 -13.94 24.19
C ASP A 193 -0.66 -13.33 25.31
N SER A 194 -0.80 -13.86 26.51
CA SER A 194 -0.23 -13.37 27.76
C SER A 194 0.11 -14.49 28.73
N ASP A 195 0.13 -15.73 28.24
CA ASP A 195 0.36 -17.00 28.94
C ASP A 195 0.70 -18.07 27.86
N ASP A 196 1.75 -17.85 27.06
CA ASP A 196 2.09 -18.60 25.81
C ASP A 196 2.32 -20.14 25.97
N ASP A 197 2.31 -20.68 27.19
CA ASP A 197 2.30 -22.13 27.47
C ASP A 197 1.13 -22.61 28.37
N ASN A 198 0.24 -21.69 28.75
CA ASN A 198 -0.97 -21.89 29.54
C ASN A 198 -0.74 -22.58 30.91
N ASP A 199 0.41 -22.32 31.56
CA ASP A 199 0.71 -22.83 32.89
C ASP A 199 -0.01 -22.04 34.01
N GLY A 200 -0.41 -20.79 33.72
CA GLY A 200 -1.11 -19.89 34.63
C GLY A 200 -0.24 -18.77 35.19
N CYS A 201 1.02 -18.68 34.77
CA CYS A 201 1.88 -17.52 34.89
C CYS A 201 1.49 -16.46 33.84
N SER A 202 2.43 -15.60 33.43
CA SER A 202 2.26 -14.71 32.28
C SER A 202 3.62 -14.22 31.81
N ASP A 203 3.87 -14.17 30.50
CA ASP A 203 5.16 -13.83 29.85
C ASP A 203 5.80 -12.48 30.25
N ALA A 204 5.10 -11.65 31.02
CA ALA A 204 5.64 -10.43 31.64
C ALA A 204 6.35 -10.66 32.99
N ASP A 205 5.98 -11.70 33.73
CA ASP A 205 6.47 -12.07 35.06
C ASP A 205 7.16 -13.47 35.06
N ASP A 206 6.96 -14.27 34.01
CA ASP A 206 7.53 -15.60 33.70
C ASP A 206 9.00 -15.55 33.17
N ASP A 207 9.80 -16.55 33.55
CA ASP A 207 11.22 -16.75 33.22
C ASP A 207 11.46 -17.65 31.98
N ALA A 208 10.56 -18.59 31.69
CA ALA A 208 10.67 -19.62 30.64
C ALA A 208 9.77 -19.38 29.41
N VAL A 209 8.59 -18.76 29.61
CA VAL A 209 7.59 -18.22 28.64
C VAL A 209 7.06 -19.13 27.51
N PHE A 210 7.58 -20.33 27.33
CA PHE A 210 7.16 -21.25 26.26
C PHE A 210 7.22 -22.73 26.69
N GLU A 211 7.49 -23.02 27.96
CA GLU A 211 7.87 -24.34 28.48
C GLU A 211 7.20 -24.64 29.85
N TRP A 212 5.86 -24.66 29.90
CA TRP A 212 5.00 -25.09 31.02
C TRP A 212 5.72 -25.66 32.26
N ASP A 213 5.61 -24.98 33.40
CA ASP A 213 6.12 -25.47 34.69
C ASP A 213 5.01 -25.85 35.69
N ASP A 214 5.38 -26.41 36.85
CA ASP A 214 4.45 -26.80 37.92
C ASP A 214 4.32 -25.79 39.09
N ASP A 215 3.76 -26.24 40.21
CA ASP A 215 3.42 -25.47 41.43
C ASP A 215 3.89 -26.38 42.55
N TYR A 216 5.21 -26.32 42.81
CA TYR A 216 5.95 -27.36 43.53
C TYR A 216 5.41 -27.54 44.96
N ASP A 217 5.18 -26.42 45.66
CA ASP A 217 4.72 -26.39 47.04
C ASP A 217 3.18 -26.48 47.19
N GLY A 218 2.43 -26.08 46.16
CA GLY A 218 0.97 -26.02 46.14
C GLY A 218 0.34 -24.75 46.75
N ASP A 219 1.06 -23.63 46.79
CA ASP A 219 0.58 -22.28 47.12
C ASP A 219 -0.49 -21.81 46.12
N GLY A 220 -0.29 -22.15 44.83
CA GLY A 220 -1.13 -21.75 43.70
C GLY A 220 -0.57 -20.60 42.86
N THR A 221 0.75 -20.39 42.93
CA THR A 221 1.58 -19.60 42.02
C THR A 221 2.47 -20.60 41.27
N PRO A 222 2.54 -20.61 39.92
CA PRO A 222 3.48 -21.48 39.21
C PRO A 222 4.93 -21.06 39.48
N ASP A 223 5.84 -22.03 39.47
CA ASP A 223 7.24 -21.85 39.90
C ASP A 223 7.93 -20.72 39.10
N ASP A 224 7.70 -20.61 37.78
CA ASP A 224 8.27 -19.57 36.91
C ASP A 224 7.87 -18.11 37.26
N CYS A 225 6.89 -17.90 38.14
CA CYS A 225 6.63 -16.60 38.76
C CYS A 225 6.30 -16.62 40.25
N ASP A 226 6.69 -17.66 40.98
CA ASP A 226 7.00 -17.51 42.39
C ASP A 226 8.42 -16.90 42.55
N GLY A 227 8.90 -16.84 43.78
CA GLY A 227 10.27 -16.44 44.10
C GLY A 227 10.73 -17.04 45.42
N ASP A 228 10.19 -18.24 45.72
CA ASP A 228 10.36 -19.12 46.88
C ASP A 228 9.64 -20.46 46.54
N ASP A 229 10.00 -21.12 45.43
CA ASP A 229 9.24 -22.24 44.79
C ASP A 229 8.90 -23.41 45.73
N ASP A 230 9.75 -23.67 46.74
CA ASP A 230 9.54 -24.71 47.76
C ASP A 230 9.05 -24.18 49.13
N ASN A 231 8.82 -22.86 49.23
CA ASN A 231 8.29 -22.12 50.37
C ASN A 231 9.11 -22.29 51.67
N ASP A 232 10.43 -22.37 51.53
CA ASP A 232 11.37 -22.52 52.65
C ASP A 232 11.84 -21.18 53.27
N ASP A 233 11.35 -20.02 52.82
CA ASP A 233 11.81 -18.66 53.19
C ASP A 233 13.17 -18.25 52.56
N ALA A 234 13.83 -19.11 51.76
CA ALA A 234 14.86 -18.71 50.81
C ALA A 234 14.22 -18.27 49.47
N ALA A 235 14.90 -17.41 48.71
CA ALA A 235 14.46 -17.09 47.36
C ALA A 235 15.40 -17.81 46.39
N ASP A 236 14.89 -18.52 45.40
CA ASP A 236 15.54 -19.23 44.27
C ASP A 236 16.81 -18.53 43.77
N SER A 237 16.78 -17.21 43.56
CA SER A 237 17.97 -16.42 43.20
C SER A 237 19.18 -16.49 44.17
N ALA A 238 18.97 -17.01 45.38
CA ALA A 238 19.91 -17.28 46.46
C ALA A 238 19.91 -18.75 46.91
N ASP A 239 19.01 -19.56 46.36
CA ASP A 239 18.91 -21.00 46.61
C ASP A 239 19.95 -21.80 45.79
N SER A 240 20.09 -23.08 46.08
CA SER A 240 20.96 -24.02 45.38
C SER A 240 20.25 -25.25 44.81
N ASP A 241 19.00 -25.50 45.20
CA ASP A 241 18.10 -26.58 44.78
C ASP A 241 16.64 -26.13 45.05
N ASP A 242 16.25 -24.97 44.49
CA ASP A 242 14.93 -24.27 44.54
C ASP A 242 13.68 -25.17 44.60
N ASN A 243 13.76 -26.36 44.03
CA ASN A 243 12.75 -27.41 44.03
C ASN A 243 12.89 -28.42 45.21
N ASN A 244 13.35 -28.03 46.40
CA ASN A 244 13.66 -28.95 47.50
C ASN A 244 13.88 -28.27 48.85
N GLU A 245 12.81 -28.26 49.68
CA GLU A 245 12.61 -27.45 50.89
C GLU A 245 13.58 -27.68 52.08
N ASN A 246 14.69 -28.38 51.81
CA ASN A 246 15.72 -28.80 52.75
C ASN A 246 17.15 -28.50 52.24
N ILE A 247 17.35 -27.84 51.08
CA ILE A 247 18.69 -27.61 50.47
C ILE A 247 18.80 -26.21 49.80
N CYS A 248 19.17 -25.18 50.58
CA CYS A 248 19.30 -23.81 50.07
C CYS A 248 20.74 -23.28 50.06
N SER A 249 21.45 -23.26 51.20
CA SER A 249 22.73 -22.54 51.34
C SER A 249 23.55 -22.93 52.60
N ASP A 250 24.77 -22.39 52.73
CA ASP A 250 25.66 -22.49 53.91
C ASP A 250 26.32 -21.10 54.11
N ASP A 251 25.47 -20.11 54.38
CA ASP A 251 25.80 -18.67 54.41
C ASP A 251 26.52 -18.27 55.73
N ASP A 252 26.30 -19.06 56.78
CA ASP A 252 26.97 -19.01 58.09
C ASP A 252 28.37 -19.70 58.09
N GLY A 253 28.54 -20.80 57.33
CA GLY A 253 29.80 -21.53 57.17
C GLY A 253 30.02 -22.66 58.19
N ASP A 254 28.95 -23.12 58.83
CA ASP A 254 28.86 -24.20 59.82
C ASP A 254 28.93 -25.62 59.18
N ASN A 255 28.72 -25.73 57.86
CA ASN A 255 28.67 -26.95 57.04
C ASN A 255 27.37 -27.80 57.16
N CYS A 256 26.34 -27.33 57.86
CA CYS A 256 24.95 -27.71 57.55
C CYS A 256 24.41 -26.92 56.36
N ASP A 257 23.25 -27.35 55.89
CA ASP A 257 22.44 -26.56 54.96
C ASP A 257 21.44 -25.71 55.76
N ASP A 258 21.42 -24.40 55.51
CA ASP A 258 20.62 -23.40 56.23
C ASP A 258 19.11 -23.73 56.24
N CYS A 259 18.64 -24.53 55.28
CA CYS A 259 17.23 -24.90 55.15
C CYS A 259 16.89 -26.34 55.54
N SER A 260 17.86 -27.11 56.06
CA SER A 260 17.66 -28.47 56.63
C SER A 260 16.54 -28.60 57.68
N SER A 261 16.01 -27.48 58.17
CA SER A 261 14.89 -27.41 59.11
C SER A 261 13.50 -27.51 58.44
N GLY A 262 13.45 -27.47 57.10
CA GLY A 262 12.25 -27.23 56.31
C GLY A 262 11.96 -25.73 56.08
N HIS A 263 12.92 -24.87 56.43
CA HIS A 263 12.91 -23.40 56.30
C HIS A 263 14.32 -22.83 56.58
N TYR A 264 14.67 -21.70 55.95
CA TYR A 264 15.89 -20.90 56.11
C TYR A 264 16.08 -20.38 57.56
N ASP A 265 16.92 -21.07 58.34
CA ASP A 265 17.33 -20.65 59.69
C ASP A 265 18.78 -21.07 59.96
N THR A 266 19.72 -20.16 59.68
CA THR A 266 21.18 -20.21 59.98
C THR A 266 21.55 -20.32 61.49
N SER A 267 20.61 -20.81 62.31
CA SER A 267 20.79 -21.11 63.72
C SER A 267 20.05 -22.38 64.20
N ASN A 268 19.33 -23.04 63.28
CA ASN A 268 18.57 -24.28 63.48
C ASN A 268 18.58 -25.22 62.24
N ASP A 269 19.45 -24.90 61.28
CA ASP A 269 20.08 -25.70 60.21
C ASP A 269 20.54 -27.13 60.59
N GLY A 270 20.82 -27.42 61.85
CA GLY A 270 21.11 -28.81 62.21
C GLY A 270 21.52 -29.10 63.64
N ALA A 271 22.35 -30.14 63.78
CA ALA A 271 22.70 -30.73 65.05
C ALA A 271 24.13 -30.39 65.47
N ASP A 272 24.32 -29.31 66.23
CA ASP A 272 25.57 -29.07 66.97
C ASP A 272 25.55 -29.80 68.33
N GLY A 273 26.05 -31.04 68.33
CA GLY A 273 26.03 -31.94 69.48
C GLY A 273 27.08 -31.65 70.56
N ASP A 274 28.15 -30.92 70.24
CA ASP A 274 29.25 -30.59 71.17
C ASP A 274 29.41 -29.09 71.51
N SER A 275 28.60 -28.25 70.87
CA SER A 275 28.44 -26.80 71.05
C SER A 275 29.66 -25.99 70.64
N ASP A 276 30.29 -26.33 69.52
CA ASP A 276 31.44 -25.61 68.96
C ASP A 276 31.12 -24.67 67.78
N GLY A 277 29.89 -24.71 67.25
CA GLY A 277 29.42 -23.88 66.14
C GLY A 277 29.75 -24.45 64.77
N ALA A 278 29.64 -25.77 64.64
CA ALA A 278 29.61 -26.53 63.39
C ALA A 278 28.70 -27.75 63.57
N CYS A 279 28.10 -28.23 62.49
CA CYS A 279 27.21 -29.39 62.53
C CYS A 279 27.91 -30.75 62.77
N ASP A 280 27.20 -31.68 63.45
CA ASP A 280 27.69 -33.02 63.86
C ASP A 280 28.18 -33.92 62.69
N ASP A 281 27.77 -33.65 61.44
CA ASP A 281 28.10 -34.44 60.24
C ASP A 281 29.17 -33.78 59.30
N GLY A 282 29.82 -32.68 59.72
CA GLY A 282 30.91 -31.97 59.01
C GLY A 282 32.34 -32.53 59.17
#